data_AF-A0A7K3GF38-F1
#
_entry.id   AF-A0A7K3GF38-F1
#
_cell.length_a   1.000
_cell.length_b   1.000
_cell.length_c   1.000
_cell.angle_alpha   90.00
_cell.angle_beta   90.00
_cell.angle_gamma   90.00
#
_symmetry.space_group_name_H-M   'P 1'
#
loop_
_entity.id
_entity.type
_entity.pdbx_description
1 polymer ?
#
loop_
_entity_poly.entity_id
_entity_poly.type
_entity_poly.pdbx_seq_one_letter_code
_entity_poly.pdbx_strand_id
1 'polypeptide(L)'
;ERAYEARVGGAESSVLDPLAVQYADYAAWQRRILGTADDPGSVLGRELDFWRGALEGLTEEHGLSLDRPRPAKASHLGGQVDIDLGADVFERVTAFARSEGCTPFMVVHAALVAALTRWG
;
A
#
# COMPACT_ATOMS: atom_id res chain seq x y z
N GLU A 1 -20.17 10.07 15.68
CA GLU A 1 -21.12 10.50 16.74
C GLU A 1 -22.49 10.89 16.23
N ARG A 2 -22.62 11.76 15.22
CA ARG A 2 -23.93 12.29 14.75
C ARG A 2 -25.04 11.26 14.50
N ALA A 3 -24.74 10.08 13.94
CA ALA A 3 -25.74 9.03 13.72
C ALA A 3 -26.20 8.33 15.02
N TYR A 4 -25.27 8.12 15.97
CA TYR A 4 -25.57 7.53 17.27
C TYR A 4 -26.42 8.49 18.11
N GLU A 5 -26.01 9.75 18.20
CA GLU A 5 -26.75 10.80 18.93
C GLU A 5 -28.15 11.00 18.35
N ALA A 6 -28.28 11.05 17.01
CA ALA A 6 -29.58 11.16 16.36
C ALA A 6 -30.51 9.97 16.71
N ARG A 7 -29.96 8.75 16.74
CA ARG A 7 -30.72 7.55 17.10
C ARG A 7 -31.16 7.56 18.57
N VAL A 8 -30.28 7.98 19.48
CA VAL A 8 -30.59 8.16 20.91
C VAL A 8 -31.64 9.26 21.11
N GLY A 9 -31.57 10.33 20.33
CA GLY A 9 -32.55 11.41 20.30
C GLY A 9 -33.89 11.07 19.62
N GLY A 10 -34.09 9.81 19.21
CA GLY A 10 -35.36 9.34 18.65
C GLY A 10 -35.52 9.45 17.13
N ALA A 11 -34.46 9.81 16.39
CA ALA A 11 -34.52 9.77 14.93
C ALA A 11 -34.67 8.32 14.42
N GLU A 12 -35.65 8.10 13.55
CA GLU A 12 -35.95 6.79 12.96
C GLU A 12 -35.20 6.55 11.63
N SER A 13 -34.65 7.60 11.02
CA SER A 13 -33.92 7.56 9.76
C SER A 13 -32.52 8.17 9.87
N SER A 14 -31.67 7.88 8.88
CA SER A 14 -30.32 8.46 8.80
C SER A 14 -30.42 9.99 8.69
N VAL A 15 -29.67 10.68 9.53
CA VAL A 15 -29.49 12.14 9.50
C VAL A 15 -28.33 12.57 8.60
N LEU A 16 -27.61 11.62 8.01
CA LEU A 16 -26.52 11.88 7.08
C LEU A 16 -27.04 11.90 5.66
N ASP A 17 -26.53 12.84 4.87
CA ASP A 17 -26.76 12.87 3.44
C ASP A 17 -26.25 11.57 2.78
N PRO A 18 -26.95 11.08 1.74
CA PRO A 18 -26.51 9.90 1.02
C PRO A 18 -25.15 10.15 0.36
N LEU A 19 -24.30 9.13 0.33
CA LEU A 19 -23.03 9.21 -0.38
C LEU A 19 -23.29 9.35 -1.89
N ALA A 20 -22.64 10.33 -2.51
CA ALA A 20 -22.77 10.60 -3.94
C ALA A 20 -22.22 9.47 -4.84
N VAL A 21 -21.31 8.65 -4.31
CA VAL A 21 -20.67 7.53 -4.98
C VAL A 21 -20.61 6.37 -4.01
N GLN A 22 -21.09 5.21 -4.42
CA GLN A 22 -20.96 3.95 -3.70
C GLN A 22 -19.75 3.18 -4.23
N TYR A 23 -19.28 2.19 -3.47
CA TYR A 23 -18.17 1.34 -3.91
C TYR A 23 -18.48 0.59 -5.22
N ALA A 24 -19.75 0.24 -5.46
CA ALA A 24 -20.18 -0.37 -6.72
C ALA A 24 -19.95 0.57 -7.93
N ASP A 25 -20.21 1.86 -7.76
CA ASP A 25 -19.97 2.88 -8.78
C ASP A 25 -18.47 3.02 -9.07
N TYR A 26 -17.64 3.01 -8.01
CA TYR A 26 -16.19 3.00 -8.14
C TYR A 26 -15.69 1.76 -8.91
N ALA A 27 -16.17 0.56 -8.57
CA ALA A 27 -15.77 -0.66 -9.25
C ALA A 27 -16.17 -0.65 -10.74
N ALA A 28 -17.38 -0.16 -11.05
CA ALA A 28 -17.84 0.00 -12.42
C ALA A 28 -17.01 1.05 -13.19
N TRP A 29 -16.69 2.17 -12.54
CA TRP A 29 -15.81 3.21 -13.08
C TRP A 29 -14.41 2.68 -13.36
N GLN A 30 -13.80 1.95 -12.42
CA GLN A 30 -12.46 1.41 -12.54
C GLN A 30 -12.39 0.44 -13.73
N ARG A 31 -13.35 -0.49 -13.85
CA ARG A 31 -13.41 -1.43 -14.98
C ARG A 31 -13.50 -0.69 -16.32
N ARG A 32 -14.31 0.37 -16.40
CA ARG A 32 -14.48 1.15 -17.62
C ARG A 32 -13.21 1.93 -18.00
N ILE A 33 -12.53 2.57 -17.05
CA ILE A 33 -11.34 3.37 -17.31
C ILE A 33 -10.11 2.50 -17.61
N LEU A 34 -9.98 1.37 -16.94
CA LEU A 34 -8.86 0.44 -17.17
C LEU A 34 -8.92 -0.17 -18.58
N GLY A 35 -10.11 -0.42 -19.12
CA GLY A 35 -10.28 -1.10 -20.40
C GLY A 35 -9.98 -2.60 -20.28
N THR A 36 -9.36 -3.18 -21.30
CA THR A 36 -9.11 -4.64 -21.39
C THR A 36 -7.63 -4.94 -21.57
N ALA A 37 -7.14 -5.98 -20.90
CA ALA A 37 -5.74 -6.39 -20.99
C ALA A 37 -5.27 -6.75 -22.42
N ASP A 38 -6.18 -7.24 -23.26
CA ASP A 38 -5.89 -7.62 -24.65
C ASP A 38 -5.81 -6.43 -25.61
N ASP A 39 -6.11 -5.21 -25.14
CA ASP A 39 -5.96 -3.96 -25.90
C ASP A 39 -4.70 -3.22 -25.41
N PRO A 40 -3.59 -3.21 -26.19
CA PRO A 40 -2.36 -2.49 -25.85
C PRO A 40 -2.56 -0.97 -25.76
N GLY A 41 -3.61 -0.43 -26.37
CA GLY A 41 -4.00 0.97 -26.29
C GLY A 41 -4.78 1.34 -25.03
N SER A 42 -5.24 0.36 -24.25
CA SER A 42 -5.93 0.59 -22.98
C SER A 42 -4.96 0.98 -21.86
N VAL A 43 -5.49 1.54 -20.78
CA VAL A 43 -4.68 1.83 -19.57
C VAL A 43 -4.15 0.52 -18.99
N LEU A 44 -5.00 -0.50 -18.86
CA LEU A 44 -4.62 -1.79 -18.32
C LEU A 44 -3.56 -2.50 -19.16
N GLY A 45 -3.69 -2.48 -20.49
CA GLY A 45 -2.71 -3.08 -21.40
C GLY A 45 -1.31 -2.47 -21.22
N ARG A 46 -1.21 -1.13 -21.24
CA ARG A 46 0.07 -0.44 -21.05
C ARG A 46 0.70 -0.68 -19.68
N GLU A 47 -0.09 -0.63 -18.62
CA GLU A 47 0.39 -0.89 -17.26
C GLU A 47 0.88 -2.35 -17.13
N LEU A 48 0.14 -3.32 -17.68
CA LEU A 48 0.56 -4.72 -17.67
C LEU A 48 1.87 -4.94 -18.42
N ASP A 49 2.05 -4.33 -19.58
CA ASP A 49 3.29 -4.45 -20.35
C ASP A 49 4.48 -3.84 -19.60
N PHE A 50 4.30 -2.69 -18.96
CA PHE A 50 5.32 -2.10 -18.08
C PHE A 50 5.69 -3.06 -16.94
N TRP A 51 4.69 -3.57 -16.20
CA TRP A 51 4.95 -4.42 -15.03
C TRP A 51 5.55 -5.78 -15.39
N ARG A 52 5.19 -6.36 -16.53
CA ARG A 52 5.82 -7.58 -17.05
C ARG A 52 7.33 -7.39 -17.24
N GLY A 53 7.74 -6.27 -17.83
CA GLY A 53 9.16 -5.97 -18.01
C GLY A 53 9.86 -5.58 -16.71
N ALA A 54 9.22 -4.74 -15.87
CA ALA A 54 9.81 -4.26 -14.62
C ALA A 54 10.05 -5.37 -13.58
N LEU A 55 9.25 -6.44 -13.63
CA LEU A 55 9.32 -7.59 -12.71
C LEU A 55 9.95 -8.84 -13.35
N GLU A 56 10.47 -8.72 -14.57
CA GLU A 56 11.08 -9.84 -15.28
C GLU A 56 12.33 -10.33 -14.52
N GLY A 57 12.46 -11.65 -14.36
CA GLY A 57 13.63 -12.27 -13.74
C GLY A 57 13.71 -12.17 -12.21
N LEU A 58 12.67 -11.67 -11.54
CA LEU A 58 12.62 -11.72 -10.07
C LEU A 58 12.54 -13.16 -9.55
N THR A 59 13.19 -13.42 -8.42
CA THR A 59 13.08 -14.70 -7.72
C THR A 59 11.71 -14.84 -7.06
N GLU A 60 11.20 -16.06 -6.96
CA GLU A 60 9.91 -16.33 -6.31
C GLU A 60 9.94 -16.05 -4.79
N GLU A 61 11.11 -16.19 -4.17
CA GLU A 61 11.32 -15.97 -2.75
C GLU A 61 12.56 -15.10 -2.48
N HIS A 62 12.54 -14.39 -1.36
CA HIS A 62 13.68 -13.61 -0.88
C HIS A 62 14.76 -14.53 -0.27
N GLY A 63 16.02 -14.09 -0.29
CA GLY A 63 17.15 -14.84 0.30
C GLY A 63 17.31 -14.72 1.81
N LEU A 64 16.37 -14.07 2.52
CA LEU A 64 16.50 -13.79 3.95
C LEU A 64 16.63 -15.09 4.77
N SER A 65 17.57 -15.10 5.71
CA SER A 65 17.73 -16.17 6.70
C SER A 65 16.63 -16.06 7.76
N LEU A 66 15.56 -16.84 7.61
CA LEU A 66 14.45 -16.88 8.56
C LEU A 66 14.68 -17.92 9.66
N ASP A 67 14.11 -17.68 10.84
CA ASP A 67 14.22 -18.58 12.00
C ASP A 67 13.58 -19.97 11.77
N ARG A 68 12.62 -20.06 10.85
CA ARG A 68 11.86 -21.28 10.55
C ARG A 68 11.62 -21.41 9.04
N PRO A 69 11.58 -22.64 8.49
CA PRO A 69 11.25 -22.86 7.10
C PRO A 69 9.82 -22.41 6.78
N ARG A 70 9.58 -21.97 5.53
CA ARG A 70 8.26 -21.57 5.07
C ARG A 70 7.30 -22.77 5.04
N PRO A 71 6.17 -22.75 5.78
CA PRO A 71 5.19 -23.82 5.72
C PRO A 71 4.38 -23.76 4.42
N ALA A 72 3.93 -24.91 3.93
CA ALA A 72 3.09 -24.99 2.72
C ALA A 72 1.72 -24.29 2.85
N LYS A 73 1.22 -24.15 4.09
CA LYS A 73 -0.02 -23.42 4.40
C LYS A 73 0.30 -22.28 5.36
N ALA A 74 -0.02 -21.06 4.96
CA ALA A 74 0.13 -19.88 5.81
C ALA A 74 -0.85 -19.95 7.00
N SER A 75 -0.35 -19.64 8.21
CA SER A 75 -1.20 -19.52 9.41
C SER A 75 -1.95 -18.19 9.49
N HIS A 76 -1.47 -17.18 8.75
CA HIS A 76 -1.92 -15.78 8.83
C HIS A 76 -1.83 -15.14 10.22
N LEU A 77 -1.05 -15.73 11.14
CA LEU A 77 -0.73 -15.14 12.43
C LEU A 77 0.49 -14.23 12.28
N GLY A 78 0.35 -12.97 12.67
CA GLY A 78 1.43 -11.97 12.70
C GLY A 78 1.70 -11.47 14.11
N GLY A 79 2.95 -11.05 14.36
CA GLY A 79 3.33 -10.27 15.54
C GLY A 79 3.66 -8.83 15.14
N GLN A 80 3.69 -7.92 16.10
CA GLN A 80 4.09 -6.52 15.90
C GLN A 80 5.20 -6.16 16.87
N VAL A 81 6.18 -5.40 16.39
CA VAL A 81 7.22 -4.77 17.19
C VAL A 81 7.22 -3.29 16.84
N ASP A 82 7.05 -2.45 17.85
CA ASP A 82 7.06 -1.01 17.68
C ASP A 82 8.51 -0.49 17.67
N ILE A 83 8.82 0.39 16.72
CA ILE A 83 10.12 1.03 16.58
C ILE A 83 9.91 2.54 16.58
N ASP A 84 10.57 3.24 17.50
CA ASP A 84 10.67 4.70 17.50
C ASP A 84 12.05 5.10 16.95
N LEU A 85 12.06 5.93 15.91
CA LEU A 85 13.28 6.46 15.30
C LEU A 85 13.76 7.74 15.98
N GLY A 86 12.91 8.41 16.76
CA GLY A 86 13.18 9.70 17.38
C GLY A 86 13.08 10.88 16.42
N ALA A 87 12.78 12.05 16.97
CA ALA A 87 12.61 13.29 16.22
C ALA A 87 13.88 13.68 15.44
N ASP A 88 15.07 13.55 16.05
CA ASP A 88 16.35 13.92 15.44
C ASP A 88 16.63 13.15 14.14
N VAL A 89 16.28 11.85 14.11
CA VAL A 89 16.45 11.03 12.89
C VAL A 89 15.47 11.48 11.81
N PHE A 90 14.22 11.74 12.20
CA PHE A 90 13.20 12.20 11.26
C PHE A 90 13.55 13.56 10.63
N GLU A 91 14.10 14.49 11.42
CA GLU A 91 14.57 15.79 10.92
C GLU A 91 15.70 15.62 9.90
N ARG A 92 16.68 14.78 10.20
CA ARG A 92 17.80 14.48 9.30
C ARG A 92 17.34 13.79 8.01
N VAL A 93 16.40 12.86 8.09
CA VAL A 93 15.79 12.21 6.92
C VAL A 93 15.04 13.22 6.07
N THR A 94 14.29 14.13 6.70
CA THR A 94 13.55 15.18 5.98
C THR A 94 14.47 16.16 5.28
N ALA A 95 15.55 16.57 5.95
CA ALA A 95 16.56 17.45 5.35
C ALA A 95 17.26 16.78 4.16
N PHE A 96 17.66 15.51 4.31
CA PHE A 96 18.28 14.72 3.24
C PHE A 96 17.33 14.51 2.05
N ALA A 97 16.07 14.15 2.31
CA ALA A 97 15.09 13.98 1.25
C ALA A 97 14.93 15.26 0.41
N ARG A 98 14.89 16.43 1.08
CA ARG A 98 14.81 17.73 0.40
C ARG A 98 16.07 18.03 -0.42
N SER A 99 17.27 17.73 0.07
CA SER A 99 18.50 17.99 -0.68
C SER A 99 18.62 17.12 -1.93
N GLU A 100 18.12 15.87 -1.87
CA GLU A 100 18.15 14.92 -2.97
C GLU A 100 16.90 14.98 -3.88
N GLY A 101 15.97 15.91 -3.63
CA GLY A 101 14.74 16.04 -4.42
C GLY A 101 13.81 14.82 -4.33
N CYS A 102 13.87 14.07 -3.23
CA CYS A 102 13.05 12.89 -3.00
C CYS A 102 12.14 13.05 -1.78
N THR A 103 11.35 12.02 -1.47
CA THR A 103 10.46 12.04 -0.30
C THR A 103 11.09 11.30 0.89
N PRO A 104 10.75 11.64 2.14
CA PRO A 104 11.17 10.87 3.32
C PRO A 104 10.83 9.38 3.21
N PHE A 105 9.71 9.03 2.55
CA PHE A 105 9.35 7.64 2.25
C PHE A 105 10.42 6.94 1.42
N MET A 106 10.93 7.58 0.35
CA MET A 106 11.97 7.00 -0.50
C MET A 106 13.27 6.76 0.28
N VAL A 107 13.63 7.67 1.20
CA VAL A 107 14.81 7.53 2.06
C VAL A 107 14.67 6.33 3.01
N VAL A 108 13.53 6.23 3.71
CA VAL A 108 13.27 5.11 4.63
C VAL A 108 13.15 3.79 3.87
N HIS A 109 12.51 3.79 2.71
CA HIS A 109 12.42 2.62 1.83
C HIS A 109 13.81 2.16 1.37
N ALA A 110 14.68 3.08 0.95
CA ALA A 110 16.06 2.75 0.58
C ALA A 110 16.85 2.21 1.77
N ALA A 111 16.67 2.77 2.98
CA ALA A 111 17.28 2.26 4.19
C ALA A 111 16.80 0.84 4.54
N LEU A 112 15.51 0.55 4.35
CA LEU A 112 14.96 -0.80 4.52
C LEU A 112 15.58 -1.78 3.52
N VAL A 113 15.63 -1.42 2.23
CA VAL A 113 16.26 -2.27 1.20
C VAL A 113 17.73 -2.52 1.54
N ALA A 114 18.50 -1.49 1.89
CA ALA A 114 19.91 -1.64 2.28
C ALA A 114 20.09 -2.52 3.53
N ALA A 115 19.18 -2.42 4.51
CA ALA A 115 19.20 -3.27 5.69
C ALA A 115 18.89 -4.74 5.34
N LEU A 116 17.89 -5.00 4.50
CA LEU A 116 17.54 -6.33 4.05
C LEU A 116 18.68 -6.98 3.26
N THR A 117 19.30 -6.26 2.31
CA THR A 117 20.46 -6.74 1.54
C THR A 117 21.66 -7.06 2.43
N ARG A 118 21.82 -6.35 3.55
CA ARG A 118 22.90 -6.64 4.51
C ARG A 118 22.62 -7.88 5.36
N TRP A 119 21.35 -8.22 5.57
CA TRP A 119 20.92 -9.33 6.41
C TRP A 119 20.52 -10.60 5.63
N GLY A 120 20.46 -10.52 4.30
CA GLY A 120 20.29 -11.66 3.39
C GLY A 120 20.69 -11.32 1.97
#